data_AF-A0A832EBI1-F1
#
_entry.id   AF-A0A832EBI1-F1
#
_cell.length_a   1.000
_cell.length_b   1.000
_cell.length_c   1.000
_cell.angle_alpha   90.00
_cell.angle_beta   90.00
_cell.angle_gamma   90.00
#
_symmetry.space_group_name_H-M   'P 1'
#
loop_
_entity.id
_entity.type
_entity.pdbx_description
1 polymer ?
#
loop_
_entity_poly.entity_id
_entity_poly.type
_entity_poly.pdbx_seq_one_letter_code
_entity_poly.pdbx_strand_id
1 'polypeptide(L)'
;MSLPTLEDYRGILFIGDPHVAAYPPGHRIDDYRGAVLRKLAFCLEESRKRQLLPVILGDLFHVPRDNPNSLLVELMELFRPVRPWVLVGNHDKHEARLTRDVSLAVLDAAQVIVLLDRPAPAASLQCGPTRVLLGASPDWTDIPAAVDPCGHDLVVWVTHHNVSFPDYDAGRIALREIPGVDLVVNGHIHTPKPPQRRGGTLWVNPGSLTRITRSAVTRAVRPAAALWTPEMPEPVRLEVPHASFDEVFSPLDEALATAEETPDASRFIRGLENLALRKTTEGVGLRAFLQANLDPQDPVTPIIWNLYEEVMDRVAKA
;
A
#
# COMPACT_ATOMS: atom_id res chain seq x y z
N MET A 1 17.03 23.80 -8.27
CA MET A 1 15.60 24.11 -8.51
C MET A 1 14.99 24.50 -7.18
N SER A 2 14.17 25.54 -7.12
CA SER A 2 13.42 25.89 -5.91
C SER A 2 12.30 24.87 -5.67
N LEU A 3 12.16 24.38 -4.45
CA LEU A 3 11.03 23.52 -4.07
C LEU A 3 9.72 24.31 -4.17
N PRO A 4 8.60 23.67 -4.57
CA PRO A 4 7.30 24.31 -4.49
C PRO A 4 6.97 24.64 -3.03
N THR A 5 6.47 25.85 -2.80
CA THR A 5 5.92 26.26 -1.50
C THR A 5 4.41 26.08 -1.52
N LEU A 6 3.90 25.34 -0.54
CA LEU A 6 2.48 25.10 -0.34
C LEU A 6 2.02 25.93 0.88
N GLU A 7 1.08 26.83 0.63
CA GLU A 7 0.48 27.69 1.66
C GLU A 7 -0.89 27.11 2.09
N ASP A 8 -1.49 27.71 3.13
CA ASP A 8 -2.85 27.40 3.61
C ASP A 8 -3.12 26.00 4.17
N TYR A 9 -2.08 25.21 4.44
CA TYR A 9 -2.21 23.95 5.16
C TYR A 9 -1.87 24.11 6.64
N ARG A 10 -2.52 23.33 7.50
CA ARG A 10 -2.24 23.22 8.95
C ARG A 10 -1.40 21.99 9.28
N GLY A 11 -1.23 21.08 8.32
CA GLY A 11 -0.57 19.81 8.52
C GLY A 11 -0.79 18.85 7.35
N ILE A 12 -0.61 17.55 7.62
CA ILE A 12 -0.62 16.48 6.62
C ILE A 12 -1.59 15.38 7.09
N LEU A 13 -2.35 14.83 6.15
CA LEU A 13 -3.11 13.60 6.34
C LEU A 13 -2.43 12.48 5.55
N PHE A 14 -1.80 11.53 6.25
CA PHE A 14 -1.17 10.37 5.67
C PHE A 14 -2.18 9.24 5.48
N ILE A 15 -2.35 8.79 4.25
CA ILE A 15 -3.31 7.76 3.84
C ILE A 15 -2.51 6.54 3.40
N GLY A 16 -2.53 5.46 4.19
CA GLY A 16 -1.77 4.26 3.88
C GLY A 16 -2.44 3.37 2.84
N ASP A 17 -1.67 2.88 1.88
CA ASP A 17 -1.93 1.70 1.03
C ASP A 17 -3.41 1.45 0.68
N PRO A 18 -4.08 2.31 -0.11
CA PRO A 18 -5.50 2.14 -0.45
C PRO A 18 -5.81 0.81 -1.15
N HIS A 19 -4.90 0.32 -1.99
CA HIS A 19 -5.08 -0.86 -2.84
C HIS A 19 -6.38 -0.83 -3.63
N VAL A 20 -6.66 0.29 -4.31
CA VAL A 20 -7.85 0.44 -5.14
C VAL A 20 -7.86 -0.62 -6.23
N ALA A 21 -8.99 -1.31 -6.35
CA ALA A 21 -9.22 -2.34 -7.37
C ALA A 21 -10.70 -2.36 -7.74
N ALA A 22 -11.01 -2.74 -8.98
CA ALA A 22 -12.38 -2.93 -9.41
C ALA A 22 -12.99 -4.23 -8.87
N TYR A 23 -12.15 -5.24 -8.66
CA TYR A 23 -12.54 -6.54 -8.13
C TYR A 23 -11.93 -6.72 -6.73
N PRO A 24 -12.67 -7.33 -5.78
CA PRO A 24 -12.17 -7.53 -4.43
C PRO A 24 -10.88 -8.37 -4.42
N PRO A 25 -9.81 -7.93 -3.73
CA PRO A 25 -8.61 -8.73 -3.56
C PRO A 25 -8.83 -9.84 -2.52
N GLY A 26 -8.15 -10.98 -2.71
CA GLY A 26 -8.14 -12.09 -1.77
C GLY A 26 -9.52 -12.68 -1.51
N HIS A 27 -9.90 -12.79 -0.23
CA HIS A 27 -11.16 -13.42 0.21
C HIS A 27 -12.27 -12.43 0.56
N ARG A 28 -12.18 -11.19 0.05
CA ARG A 28 -13.19 -10.17 0.31
C ARG A 28 -14.48 -10.49 -0.43
N ILE A 29 -15.61 -10.29 0.25
CA ILE A 29 -16.95 -10.60 -0.28
C ILE A 29 -17.83 -9.36 -0.49
N ASP A 30 -17.34 -8.19 -0.09
CA ASP A 30 -18.06 -6.93 -0.15
C ASP A 30 -17.90 -6.19 -1.49
N ASP A 31 -18.65 -5.10 -1.68
CA ASP A 31 -18.40 -4.09 -2.71
C ASP A 31 -17.09 -3.36 -2.40
N TYR A 32 -15.96 -4.00 -2.75
CA TYR A 32 -14.63 -3.50 -2.44
C TYR A 32 -14.35 -2.14 -3.09
N ARG A 33 -14.68 -2.00 -4.38
CA ARG A 33 -14.49 -0.77 -5.15
C ARG A 33 -15.23 0.39 -4.49
N GLY A 34 -16.53 0.24 -4.21
CA GLY A 34 -17.28 1.30 -3.56
C GLY A 34 -16.78 1.56 -2.14
N ALA A 35 -16.39 0.53 -1.39
CA ALA A 35 -15.85 0.70 -0.04
C ALA A 35 -14.54 1.50 -0.02
N VAL A 36 -13.56 1.18 -0.88
CA VAL A 36 -12.28 1.90 -0.94
C VAL A 36 -12.46 3.34 -1.44
N LEU A 37 -13.34 3.58 -2.42
CA LEU A 37 -13.63 4.93 -2.91
C LEU A 37 -14.32 5.80 -1.85
N ARG A 38 -15.28 5.26 -1.09
CA ARG A 38 -15.91 5.97 0.04
C ARG A 38 -14.90 6.32 1.14
N LYS A 39 -13.94 5.44 1.40
CA LYS A 39 -12.85 5.68 2.36
C LYS A 39 -11.92 6.79 1.89
N LEU A 40 -11.50 6.76 0.62
CA LEU A 40 -10.69 7.83 0.03
C LEU A 40 -11.44 9.17 0.06
N ALA A 41 -12.72 9.18 -0.33
CA ALA A 41 -13.55 10.38 -0.29
C ALA A 41 -13.66 10.95 1.13
N PHE A 42 -13.83 10.10 2.14
CA PHE A 42 -13.80 10.52 3.54
C PHE A 42 -12.47 11.19 3.91
N CYS A 43 -11.34 10.57 3.58
CA CYS A 43 -10.02 11.15 3.87
C CYS A 43 -9.82 12.51 3.18
N LEU A 44 -10.17 12.62 1.90
CA LEU A 44 -10.03 13.88 1.15
C LEU A 44 -10.94 14.98 1.68
N GLU A 45 -12.15 14.63 2.11
CA GLU A 45 -13.08 15.57 2.72
C GLU A 45 -12.59 16.04 4.09
N GLU A 46 -12.05 15.14 4.93
CA GLU A 46 -11.43 15.51 6.20
C GLU A 46 -10.17 16.34 6.01
N SER A 47 -9.34 16.04 4.99
CA SER A 47 -8.22 16.88 4.58
C SER A 47 -8.68 18.30 4.25
N ARG A 48 -9.72 18.46 3.43
CA ARG A 48 -10.26 19.76 3.08
C ARG A 48 -10.78 20.53 4.29
N LYS A 49 -11.63 19.90 5.11
CA LYS A 49 -12.22 20.51 6.32
C LYS A 49 -11.17 21.00 7.31
N ARG A 50 -10.06 20.26 7.45
CA ARG A 50 -9.00 20.54 8.43
C ARG A 50 -7.80 21.26 7.83
N GLN A 51 -7.85 21.58 6.53
CA GLN A 51 -6.75 22.17 5.78
C GLN A 51 -5.47 21.31 5.88
N LEU A 52 -5.56 20.01 5.64
CA LEU A 52 -4.43 19.08 5.66
C LEU A 52 -4.05 18.68 4.23
N LEU A 53 -2.76 18.61 3.94
CA LEU A 53 -2.24 18.07 2.69
C LEU A 53 -2.49 16.55 2.66
N PRO A 54 -3.31 16.01 1.74
CA PRO A 54 -3.48 14.56 1.65
C PRO A 54 -2.27 13.94 0.94
N VAL A 55 -1.59 13.03 1.63
CA VAL A 55 -0.46 12.25 1.11
C VAL A 55 -0.81 10.76 1.19
N ILE A 56 -0.92 10.11 0.02
CA ILE A 56 -1.08 8.67 -0.11
C ILE A 56 0.31 8.03 -0.08
N LEU A 57 0.54 7.11 0.86
CA LEU A 57 1.85 6.54 1.17
C LEU A 57 2.29 5.43 0.21
N GLY A 58 1.72 5.37 -0.99
CA GLY A 58 1.92 4.31 -1.98
C GLY A 58 0.85 3.25 -1.98
N ASP A 59 1.00 2.31 -2.90
CA ASP A 59 0.03 1.27 -3.24
C ASP A 59 -1.37 1.83 -3.40
N LEU A 60 -1.49 2.90 -4.19
CA LEU A 60 -2.80 3.45 -4.55
C LEU A 60 -3.62 2.38 -5.26
N PHE A 61 -3.01 1.62 -6.18
CA PHE A 61 -3.66 0.52 -6.87
C PHE A 61 -3.25 -0.83 -6.29
N HIS A 62 -4.16 -1.80 -6.29
CA HIS A 62 -3.83 -3.18 -5.93
C HIS A 62 -3.01 -3.89 -7.00
N VAL A 63 -3.19 -3.52 -8.26
CA VAL A 63 -2.42 -4.03 -9.40
C VAL A 63 -2.02 -2.86 -10.29
N PRO A 64 -0.81 -2.88 -10.88
CA PRO A 64 -0.29 -1.72 -11.62
C PRO A 64 -1.01 -1.51 -12.95
N ARG A 65 -1.56 -2.58 -13.55
CA ARG A 65 -2.20 -2.58 -14.88
C ARG A 65 -3.55 -3.28 -14.82
N ASP A 66 -4.26 -3.29 -15.95
CA ASP A 66 -5.55 -3.99 -16.13
C ASP A 66 -6.68 -3.50 -15.21
N ASN A 67 -6.57 -2.26 -14.69
CA ASN A 67 -7.69 -1.62 -14.01
C ASN A 67 -8.68 -1.09 -15.06
N PRO A 68 -10.00 -1.28 -14.88
CA PRO A 68 -10.98 -0.83 -15.86
C PRO A 68 -11.01 0.69 -15.92
N ASN A 69 -11.20 1.23 -17.13
CA ASN A 69 -11.27 2.68 -17.36
C ASN A 69 -12.28 3.39 -16.46
N SER A 70 -13.41 2.75 -16.14
CA SER A 70 -14.41 3.33 -15.25
C SER A 70 -13.86 3.63 -13.85
N LEU A 71 -12.95 2.80 -13.33
CA LEU A 71 -12.30 3.03 -12.04
C LEU A 71 -11.34 4.23 -12.11
N LEU A 72 -10.60 4.35 -13.21
CA LEU A 72 -9.69 5.48 -13.42
C LEU A 72 -10.47 6.80 -13.52
N VAL A 73 -11.62 6.81 -14.21
CA VAL A 73 -12.51 7.98 -14.29
C VAL A 73 -13.01 8.38 -12.90
N GLU A 74 -13.50 7.43 -12.11
CA GLU A 74 -13.98 7.73 -10.74
C GLU A 74 -12.87 8.29 -9.85
N LEU A 75 -11.64 7.74 -9.92
CA LEU A 75 -10.50 8.30 -9.20
C LEU A 75 -10.13 9.70 -9.68
N MET A 76 -10.16 9.96 -11.00
CA MET A 76 -9.91 11.28 -11.54
C MET A 76 -10.95 12.30 -11.06
N GLU A 77 -12.22 11.94 -11.06
CA GLU A 77 -13.30 12.80 -10.55
C GLU A 77 -13.15 13.07 -9.05
N LEU A 78 -12.83 12.02 -8.28
CA LEU A 78 -12.61 12.12 -6.84
C LEU A 78 -11.41 12.99 -6.49
N PHE A 79 -10.32 12.89 -7.26
CA PHE A 79 -9.06 13.55 -6.95
C PHE A 79 -8.96 14.97 -7.50
N ARG A 80 -9.62 15.29 -8.62
CA ARG A 80 -9.52 16.60 -9.27
C ARG A 80 -9.72 17.81 -8.34
N PRO A 81 -10.64 17.80 -7.35
CA PRO A 81 -10.84 18.96 -6.47
C PRO A 81 -9.72 19.19 -5.45
N VAL A 82 -8.95 18.16 -5.09
CA VAL A 82 -7.98 18.21 -3.97
C VAL A 82 -6.55 17.93 -4.41
N ARG A 83 -6.38 17.13 -5.47
CA ARG A 83 -5.12 16.72 -6.07
C ARG A 83 -4.13 16.13 -5.04
N PRO A 84 -4.40 14.92 -4.51
CA PRO A 84 -3.56 14.33 -3.47
C PRO A 84 -2.14 14.05 -3.97
N TRP A 85 -1.20 14.07 -3.03
CA TRP A 85 0.18 13.69 -3.27
C TRP A 85 0.28 12.18 -3.13
N VAL A 86 0.89 11.50 -4.11
CA VAL A 86 0.91 10.03 -4.15
C VAL A 86 2.35 9.56 -4.28
N LEU A 87 2.82 8.88 -3.24
CA LEU A 87 4.08 8.15 -3.26
C LEU A 87 3.96 6.93 -4.16
N VAL A 88 5.00 6.59 -4.91
CA VAL A 88 5.00 5.34 -5.69
C VAL A 88 5.25 4.15 -4.75
N GLY A 89 4.27 3.25 -4.63
CA GLY A 89 4.42 1.96 -3.94
C GLY A 89 4.84 0.81 -4.86
N ASN A 90 4.96 -0.40 -4.30
CA ASN A 90 5.37 -1.56 -5.08
C ASN A 90 4.28 -2.11 -5.99
N HIS A 91 2.99 -1.89 -5.67
CA HIS A 91 1.86 -2.29 -6.50
C HIS A 91 1.53 -1.27 -7.60
N ASP A 92 2.06 -0.06 -7.52
CA ASP A 92 1.79 1.01 -8.49
C ASP A 92 2.67 0.93 -9.74
N LYS A 93 3.67 0.05 -9.75
CA LYS A 93 4.69 -0.07 -10.79
C LYS A 93 4.77 -1.47 -11.39
N HIS A 94 5.38 -1.55 -12.57
CA HIS A 94 5.67 -2.84 -13.19
C HIS A 94 7.10 -3.24 -12.88
N GLU A 95 7.27 -4.35 -12.18
CA GLU A 95 8.57 -4.78 -11.64
C GLU A 95 9.21 -3.66 -10.79
N ALA A 96 10.42 -3.22 -11.13
CA ALA A 96 11.11 -2.15 -10.42
C ALA A 96 10.88 -0.75 -11.04
N ARG A 97 10.05 -0.62 -12.09
CA ARG A 97 9.97 0.61 -12.90
C ARG A 97 8.56 1.17 -12.97
N LEU A 98 8.43 2.46 -12.68
CA LEU A 98 7.24 3.21 -13.05
C LEU A 98 7.22 3.39 -14.58
N THR A 99 6.32 2.67 -15.24
CA THR A 99 6.18 2.64 -16.70
C THR A 99 4.93 3.41 -17.13
N ARG A 100 4.87 3.90 -18.37
CA ARG A 100 3.76 4.77 -18.82
C ARG A 100 2.42 4.04 -18.97
N ASP A 101 2.44 2.71 -18.97
CA ASP A 101 1.27 1.84 -19.15
C ASP A 101 0.68 1.34 -17.84
N VAL A 102 1.12 1.87 -16.69
CA VAL A 102 0.50 1.61 -15.38
C VAL A 102 -0.56 2.66 -15.03
N SER A 103 -1.55 2.27 -14.23
CA SER A 103 -2.67 3.13 -13.83
C SER A 103 -2.21 4.42 -13.14
N LEU A 104 -1.16 4.36 -12.31
CA LEU A 104 -0.64 5.55 -11.62
C LEU A 104 -0.11 6.59 -12.61
N ALA A 105 0.56 6.16 -13.69
CA ALA A 105 1.04 7.06 -14.74
C ALA A 105 -0.11 7.73 -15.51
N VAL A 106 -1.26 7.07 -15.63
CA VAL A 106 -2.47 7.67 -16.24
C VAL A 106 -3.01 8.81 -15.37
N LEU A 107 -3.06 8.62 -14.04
CA LEU A 107 -3.50 9.67 -13.11
C LEU A 107 -2.55 10.87 -13.09
N ASP A 108 -1.24 10.61 -13.13
CA ASP A 108 -0.22 11.65 -13.22
C ASP A 108 -0.32 12.44 -14.54
N ALA A 109 -0.46 11.74 -15.67
CA ALA A 109 -0.66 12.36 -16.98
C ALA A 109 -1.95 13.19 -17.06
N ALA A 110 -3.00 12.77 -16.35
CA ALA A 110 -4.24 13.53 -16.20
C ALA A 110 -4.15 14.70 -15.21
N GLN A 111 -3.00 14.85 -14.54
CA GLN A 111 -2.69 15.90 -13.56
C GLN A 111 -3.65 15.94 -12.36
N VAL A 112 -4.29 14.82 -12.04
CA VAL A 112 -5.21 14.71 -10.89
C VAL A 112 -4.49 14.33 -9.60
N ILE A 113 -3.19 14.05 -9.65
CA ILE A 113 -2.32 13.80 -8.49
C ILE A 113 -1.06 14.66 -8.57
N VAL A 114 -0.33 14.76 -7.45
CA VAL A 114 1.09 15.13 -7.43
C VAL A 114 1.90 13.87 -7.17
N LEU A 115 2.65 13.42 -8.17
CA LEU A 115 3.42 12.19 -8.07
C LEU A 115 4.74 12.40 -7.31
N LEU A 116 5.02 11.53 -6.34
CA LEU A 116 6.31 11.44 -5.64
C LEU A 116 7.05 10.18 -6.10
N ASP A 117 7.82 10.32 -7.19
CA ASP A 117 8.48 9.21 -7.90
C ASP A 117 10.01 9.16 -7.70
N ARG A 118 10.57 10.10 -6.94
CA ARG A 118 12.02 10.23 -6.74
C ARG A 118 12.40 10.41 -5.26
N PRO A 119 13.57 9.90 -4.85
CA PRO A 119 14.09 10.09 -3.50
C PRO A 119 14.66 11.52 -3.33
N ALA A 120 13.85 12.45 -2.85
CA ALA A 120 14.25 13.85 -2.73
C ALA A 120 13.31 14.66 -1.81
N PRO A 121 13.75 15.85 -1.35
CA PRO A 121 12.82 16.88 -0.88
C PRO A 121 11.82 17.22 -1.99
N ALA A 122 10.55 17.33 -1.62
CA ALA A 122 9.44 17.45 -2.56
C ALA A 122 8.69 18.77 -2.44
N ALA A 123 8.54 19.33 -1.24
CA ALA A 123 7.91 20.63 -1.01
C ALA A 123 8.33 21.30 0.30
N SER A 124 8.17 22.62 0.34
CA SER A 124 8.06 23.40 1.58
C SER A 124 6.60 23.63 1.91
N LEU A 125 6.14 23.21 3.09
CA LEU A 125 4.77 23.42 3.56
C LEU A 125 4.76 24.49 4.66
N GLN A 126 3.99 25.56 4.46
CA GLN A 126 3.79 26.60 5.46
C GLN A 126 2.60 26.23 6.36
N CYS A 127 2.89 25.69 7.54
CA CYS A 127 1.91 25.28 8.54
C CYS A 127 1.80 26.31 9.67
N GLY A 128 0.97 27.34 9.48
CA GLY A 128 0.89 28.46 10.43
C GLY A 128 2.25 29.17 10.52
N PRO A 129 2.88 29.30 11.70
CA PRO A 129 4.22 29.88 11.82
C PRO A 129 5.36 28.91 11.43
N THR A 130 5.07 27.61 11.32
CA THR A 130 6.10 26.57 11.15
C THR A 130 6.29 26.20 9.69
N ARG A 131 7.53 26.19 9.21
CA ARG A 131 7.92 25.68 7.89
C ARG A 131 8.32 24.23 7.99
N VAL A 132 7.66 23.38 7.21
CA VAL A 132 7.91 21.94 7.16
C VAL A 132 8.50 21.57 5.81
N LEU A 133 9.67 20.92 5.81
CA LEU A 133 10.21 20.28 4.62
C LEU A 133 9.56 18.90 4.46
N LEU A 134 8.82 18.68 3.38
CA LEU A 134 8.32 17.36 3.00
C LEU A 134 9.27 16.74 1.98
N GLY A 135 9.81 15.56 2.29
CA GLY A 135 10.54 14.73 1.33
C GLY A 135 9.98 13.33 1.22
N ALA A 136 10.50 12.57 0.26
CA ALA A 136 9.99 11.26 -0.10
C ALA A 136 11.11 10.28 -0.46
N SER A 137 10.91 9.00 -0.17
CA SER A 137 11.63 7.87 -0.75
C SER A 137 10.61 6.83 -1.24
N PRO A 138 10.23 6.84 -2.52
CA PRO A 138 9.32 5.85 -3.09
C PRO A 138 9.94 4.44 -3.06
N ASP A 139 9.11 3.43 -3.28
CA ASP A 139 9.54 2.04 -3.25
C ASP A 139 10.69 1.75 -4.23
N TRP A 140 11.66 0.92 -3.81
CA TRP A 140 12.94 0.65 -4.48
C TRP A 140 13.92 1.83 -4.60
N THR A 141 13.75 2.88 -3.80
CA THR A 141 14.71 3.99 -3.74
C THR A 141 15.34 4.09 -2.35
N ASP A 142 16.53 4.69 -2.25
CA ASP A 142 17.19 4.78 -0.96
C ASP A 142 16.44 5.70 0.01
N ILE A 143 16.33 5.25 1.26
CA ILE A 143 16.00 6.12 2.38
C ILE A 143 17.26 6.91 2.75
N PRO A 144 17.23 8.25 2.78
CA PRO A 144 18.42 9.07 2.91
C PRO A 144 19.20 8.79 4.19
N ALA A 145 20.54 8.87 4.11
CA ALA A 145 21.41 8.73 5.29
C ALA A 145 21.20 9.87 6.29
N ALA A 146 21.04 11.10 5.78
CA ALA A 146 20.74 12.33 6.49
C ALA A 146 20.04 13.29 5.52
N VAL A 147 19.38 14.31 6.05
CA VAL A 147 18.73 15.38 5.27
C VAL A 147 19.17 16.72 5.83
N ASP A 148 19.54 17.67 4.95
CA ASP A 148 19.69 19.07 5.35
C ASP A 148 18.30 19.68 5.49
N PRO A 149 17.90 20.21 6.67
CA PRO A 149 16.62 20.87 6.85
C PRO A 149 16.42 22.08 5.94
N CYS A 150 17.46 22.59 5.30
CA CYS A 150 17.40 23.73 4.38
C CYS A 150 16.74 24.97 5.04
N GLY A 151 16.97 25.15 6.34
CA GLY A 151 16.37 26.22 7.15
C GLY A 151 14.90 26.03 7.53
N HIS A 152 14.28 24.88 7.25
CA HIS A 152 12.93 24.55 7.73
C HIS A 152 12.98 24.20 9.22
N ASP A 153 11.85 24.41 9.90
CA ASP A 153 11.74 24.18 11.34
C ASP A 153 11.56 22.69 11.66
N LEU A 154 10.90 21.95 10.77
CA LEU A 154 10.69 20.51 10.86
C LEU A 154 10.87 19.84 9.50
N VAL A 155 11.29 18.57 9.52
CA VAL A 155 11.44 17.74 8.34
C VAL A 155 10.61 16.47 8.48
N VAL A 156 9.68 16.28 7.54
CA VAL A 156 8.83 15.10 7.40
C VAL A 156 9.26 14.33 6.14
N TRP A 157 9.46 13.03 6.28
CA TRP A 157 9.82 12.15 5.18
C TRP A 157 8.80 11.02 5.01
N VAL A 158 8.30 10.81 3.79
CA VAL A 158 7.41 9.67 3.50
C VAL A 158 8.15 8.56 2.78
N THR A 159 7.89 7.32 3.16
CA THR A 159 8.57 6.14 2.59
C THR A 159 7.58 5.03 2.26
N HIS A 160 7.93 4.15 1.32
CA HIS A 160 7.18 2.93 1.07
C HIS A 160 8.14 1.74 1.02
N HIS A 161 8.45 1.17 2.18
CA HIS A 161 9.52 0.17 2.31
C HIS A 161 9.22 -0.93 3.35
N ASN A 162 9.91 -2.06 3.19
CA ASN A 162 9.99 -3.15 4.16
C ASN A 162 10.82 -2.77 5.40
N VAL A 163 10.36 -1.80 6.17
CA VAL A 163 11.05 -1.33 7.37
C VAL A 163 10.81 -2.28 8.55
N SER A 164 11.85 -2.61 9.29
CA SER A 164 11.83 -3.56 10.42
C SER A 164 11.26 -2.93 11.70
N PHE A 165 9.96 -2.64 11.69
CA PHE A 165 9.21 -2.34 12.93
C PHE A 165 9.15 -3.59 13.84
N PRO A 166 8.98 -3.41 15.17
CA PRO A 166 8.67 -4.52 16.06
C PRO A 166 7.48 -5.34 15.56
N ASP A 167 7.56 -6.66 15.75
CA ASP A 167 6.55 -7.64 15.34
C ASP A 167 6.25 -7.62 13.83
N TYR A 168 7.25 -7.32 13.00
CA TYR A 168 7.18 -7.39 11.53
C TYR A 168 8.36 -8.18 10.94
N ASP A 169 8.18 -9.49 10.81
CA ASP A 169 9.24 -10.43 10.43
C ASP A 169 9.72 -10.29 8.97
N ALA A 170 8.90 -9.67 8.12
CA ALA A 170 9.24 -9.40 6.73
C ALA A 170 10.17 -8.18 6.57
N GLY A 171 10.43 -7.43 7.64
CA GLY A 171 11.34 -6.28 7.63
C GLY A 171 12.72 -6.63 7.07
N ARG A 172 13.25 -5.74 6.24
CA ARG A 172 14.57 -5.84 5.61
C ARG A 172 15.43 -4.60 5.84
N ILE A 173 14.82 -3.46 6.16
CA ILE A 173 15.50 -2.19 6.39
C ILE A 173 15.39 -1.83 7.87
N ALA A 174 16.53 -1.75 8.56
CA ALA A 174 16.56 -1.41 9.98
C ALA A 174 16.10 0.04 10.23
N LEU A 175 15.30 0.21 11.29
CA LEU A 175 14.97 1.52 11.84
C LEU A 175 16.25 2.17 12.39
N ARG A 176 16.53 3.39 11.96
CA ARG A 176 17.68 4.19 12.42
C ARG A 176 17.33 5.66 12.54
N GLU A 177 18.17 6.40 13.25
CA GLU A 177 18.14 7.85 13.15
C GLU A 177 18.51 8.27 11.72
N ILE A 178 17.80 9.27 11.21
CA ILE A 178 18.15 10.00 9.99
C ILE A 178 18.40 11.44 10.45
N PRO A 179 19.67 11.86 10.64
CA PRO A 179 19.98 13.20 11.08
C PRO A 179 19.30 14.26 10.19
N GLY A 180 18.66 15.23 10.83
CA GLY A 180 17.88 16.27 10.17
C GLY A 180 16.46 15.86 9.73
N VAL A 181 15.99 14.65 10.09
CA VAL A 181 14.60 14.23 9.88
C VAL A 181 13.91 13.99 11.23
N ASP A 182 12.82 14.72 11.47
CA ASP A 182 12.04 14.64 12.72
C ASP A 182 11.02 13.50 12.68
N LEU A 183 10.36 13.30 11.54
CA LEU A 183 9.28 12.34 11.35
C LEU A 183 9.44 11.59 10.03
N VAL A 184 9.38 10.26 10.09
CA VAL A 184 9.25 9.37 8.94
C VAL A 184 7.91 8.65 9.00
N VAL A 185 7.11 8.72 7.94
CA VAL A 185 5.84 7.99 7.82
C VAL A 185 5.93 6.99 6.67
N ASN A 186 5.84 5.71 7.02
CA ASN A 186 6.02 4.58 6.10
C ASN A 186 4.66 4.01 5.66
N GLY A 187 4.50 3.72 4.37
CA GLY A 187 3.48 2.82 3.81
C GLY A 187 3.96 1.37 3.77
N HIS A 188 3.48 0.56 2.82
CA HIS A 188 3.87 -0.84 2.56
C HIS A 188 3.38 -1.85 3.61
N ILE A 189 3.52 -1.54 4.90
CA ILE A 189 3.14 -2.44 5.98
C ILE A 189 1.66 -2.23 6.29
N HIS A 190 0.80 -3.15 5.88
CA HIS A 190 -0.65 -2.99 5.97
C HIS A 190 -1.22 -3.00 7.41
N THR A 191 -0.44 -3.44 8.39
CA THR A 191 -0.83 -3.38 9.81
C THR A 191 -0.21 -2.16 10.47
N PRO A 192 -0.97 -1.38 11.26
CA PRO A 192 -0.42 -0.25 12.00
C PRO A 192 0.67 -0.74 12.95
N LYS A 193 1.75 0.05 13.09
CA LYS A 193 2.85 -0.25 14.00
C LYS A 193 2.98 0.81 15.09
N PRO A 194 3.30 0.43 16.34
CA PRO A 194 3.60 1.40 17.38
C PRO A 194 4.74 2.33 16.95
N PRO A 195 4.64 3.65 17.17
CA PRO A 195 5.70 4.60 16.82
C PRO A 195 7.05 4.20 17.41
N GLN A 196 8.13 4.36 16.64
CA GLN A 196 9.48 3.98 17.03
C GLN A 196 10.41 5.17 16.94
N ARG A 197 10.92 5.66 18.08
CA ARG A 197 11.92 6.73 18.11
C ARG A 197 13.33 6.15 17.99
N ARG A 198 14.15 6.74 17.11
CA ARG A 198 15.58 6.44 16.93
C ARG A 198 16.33 7.77 16.84
N GLY A 199 17.00 8.14 17.94
CA GLY A 199 17.58 9.48 18.07
C GLY A 199 16.54 10.58 17.84
N GLY A 200 16.86 11.56 17.00
CA GLY A 200 15.97 12.64 16.59
C GLY A 200 14.78 12.23 15.72
N THR A 201 14.77 11.04 15.13
CA THR A 201 13.75 10.61 14.16
C THR A 201 12.66 9.74 14.78
N LEU A 202 11.39 10.12 14.58
CA LEU A 202 10.22 9.27 14.85
C LEU A 202 9.83 8.49 13.61
N TRP A 203 9.69 7.18 13.71
CA TRP A 203 9.15 6.33 12.67
C TRP A 203 7.73 5.93 12.97
N VAL A 204 6.83 6.09 12.00
CA VAL A 204 5.41 5.78 12.11
C VAL A 204 4.97 4.97 10.90
N ASN A 205 4.11 3.99 11.11
CA ASN A 205 3.45 3.26 10.04
C ASN A 205 1.95 3.15 10.36
N PRO A 206 1.07 3.90 9.67
CA PRO A 206 -0.36 3.95 10.00
C PRO A 206 -1.12 2.68 9.59
N GLY A 207 -0.52 1.80 8.79
CA GLY A 207 -1.22 0.67 8.20
C GLY A 207 -2.01 1.06 6.95
N SER A 208 -2.66 0.08 6.33
CA SER A 208 -3.46 0.27 5.12
C SER A 208 -4.84 0.87 5.45
N LEU A 209 -5.36 1.68 4.52
CA LEU A 209 -6.72 2.22 4.51
C LEU A 209 -7.78 1.12 4.35
N THR A 210 -7.39 -0.05 3.82
CA THR A 210 -8.25 -1.20 3.60
C THR A 210 -7.70 -2.45 4.29
N ARG A 211 -8.58 -3.41 4.54
CA ARG A 211 -8.17 -4.75 4.98
C ARG A 211 -7.99 -5.60 3.73
N ILE A 212 -6.77 -5.99 3.39
CA ILE A 212 -6.52 -6.75 2.14
C ILE A 212 -6.40 -8.25 2.43
N THR A 213 -5.95 -8.60 3.64
CA THR A 213 -5.73 -9.99 4.05
C THR A 213 -6.78 -10.44 5.08
N ARG A 214 -7.25 -11.68 4.93
CA ARG A 214 -8.10 -12.35 5.93
C ARG A 214 -7.20 -13.02 6.96
N SER A 215 -7.04 -12.41 8.14
CA SER A 215 -6.24 -12.97 9.23
C SER A 215 -6.76 -12.54 10.61
N ALA A 216 -6.37 -13.25 11.67
CA ALA A 216 -6.68 -12.86 13.05
C ALA A 216 -6.13 -11.46 13.40
N VAL A 217 -4.94 -11.12 12.90
CA VAL A 217 -4.35 -9.78 13.07
C VAL A 217 -5.22 -8.73 12.40
N THR A 218 -5.60 -8.93 11.14
CA THR A 218 -6.41 -7.98 10.37
C THR A 218 -7.85 -7.87 10.91
N ARG A 219 -8.36 -8.88 11.62
CA ARG A 219 -9.66 -8.84 12.32
C ARG A 219 -9.71 -7.76 13.39
N ALA A 220 -8.62 -7.56 14.12
CA ALA A 220 -8.52 -6.52 15.14
C ALA A 220 -8.23 -5.12 14.57
N VAL A 221 -7.73 -5.03 13.34
CA VAL A 221 -7.37 -3.75 12.71
C VAL A 221 -8.63 -2.95 12.40
N ARG A 222 -8.65 -1.71 12.89
CA ARG A 222 -9.60 -0.67 12.47
C ARG A 222 -8.91 0.22 11.44
N PRO A 223 -9.37 0.30 10.18
CA PRO A 223 -8.78 1.18 9.19
C PRO A 223 -8.77 2.65 9.61
N ALA A 224 -7.67 3.35 9.33
CA ALA A 224 -7.48 4.74 9.66
C ALA A 224 -6.48 5.43 8.73
N ALA A 225 -6.57 6.75 8.68
CA ALA A 225 -5.48 7.61 8.23
C ALA A 225 -4.71 8.15 9.45
N ALA A 226 -3.51 8.69 9.24
CA ALA A 226 -2.75 9.40 10.27
C ALA A 226 -2.77 10.89 10.00
N LEU A 227 -3.32 11.66 10.93
CA LEU A 227 -3.36 13.12 10.90
C LEU A 227 -2.18 13.67 11.68
N TRP A 228 -1.49 14.67 11.13
CA TRP A 228 -0.39 15.32 11.84
C TRP A 228 -0.38 16.83 11.58
N THR A 229 -0.05 17.60 12.61
CA THR A 229 0.30 19.02 12.53
C THR A 229 1.61 19.26 13.28
N PRO A 230 2.34 20.35 13.02
CA PRO A 230 3.60 20.66 13.73
C PRO A 230 3.49 20.75 15.26
N GLU A 231 2.29 21.03 15.78
CA GLU A 231 2.02 21.10 17.22
C GLU A 231 1.93 19.71 17.87
N MET A 232 1.79 18.65 17.07
CA MET A 232 1.63 17.28 17.54
C MET A 232 2.99 16.56 17.59
N PRO A 233 3.34 15.92 18.71
CA PRO A 233 4.60 15.18 18.84
C PRO A 233 4.61 13.91 17.97
N GLU A 234 3.44 13.38 17.63
CA GLU A 234 3.25 12.22 16.77
C GLU A 234 1.94 12.34 15.98
N PRO A 235 1.83 11.68 14.80
CA PRO A 235 0.57 11.60 14.07
C PRO A 235 -0.52 10.89 14.89
N VAL A 236 -1.70 11.49 14.91
CA VAL A 236 -2.88 10.93 15.58
C VAL A 236 -3.73 10.14 14.61
N ARG A 237 -4.33 9.05 15.11
CA ARG A 237 -5.17 8.17 14.30
C ARG A 237 -6.52 8.82 14.00
N LEU A 238 -6.84 8.98 12.72
CA LEU A 238 -8.16 9.35 12.23
C LEU A 238 -8.88 8.10 11.73
N GLU A 239 -9.79 7.55 12.55
CA GLU A 239 -10.58 6.38 12.15
C GLU A 239 -11.42 6.69 10.92
N VAL A 240 -11.32 5.82 9.92
CA VAL A 240 -12.07 5.94 8.66
C VAL A 240 -13.30 5.03 8.75
N PRO A 241 -14.49 5.48 8.31
CA PRO A 241 -15.67 4.64 8.26
C PRO A 241 -15.39 3.28 7.59
N HIS A 242 -15.81 2.21 8.25
CA HIS A 242 -15.55 0.85 7.81
C HIS A 242 -16.62 -0.11 8.32
N ALA A 243 -16.93 -1.12 7.50
CA ALA A 243 -17.69 -2.27 7.94
C ALA A 243 -16.87 -3.13 8.91
N SER A 244 -17.55 -3.93 9.71
CA SER A 244 -16.93 -4.93 10.57
C SER A 244 -16.11 -5.93 9.75
N PHE A 245 -15.26 -6.72 10.41
CA PHE A 245 -14.46 -7.72 9.70
C PHE A 245 -15.34 -8.78 9.05
N ASP A 246 -16.37 -9.26 9.76
CA ASP A 246 -17.23 -10.36 9.33
C ASP A 246 -18.24 -9.95 8.23
N GLU A 247 -18.43 -8.64 7.99
CA GLU A 247 -19.16 -8.11 6.83
C GLU A 247 -18.31 -8.05 5.55
N VAL A 248 -16.99 -8.07 5.71
CA VAL A 248 -16.03 -7.87 4.61
C VAL A 248 -15.37 -9.18 4.18
N PHE A 249 -15.15 -10.08 5.13
CA PHE A 249 -14.62 -11.41 4.90
C PHE A 249 -15.62 -12.44 5.39
N SER A 250 -15.73 -13.56 4.69
CA SER A 250 -16.44 -14.71 5.23
C SER A 250 -15.84 -15.12 6.59
N PRO A 251 -16.67 -15.59 7.54
CA PRO A 251 -16.21 -16.01 8.86
C PRO A 251 -15.02 -16.97 8.78
N LEU A 252 -14.07 -16.78 9.69
CA LEU A 252 -13.04 -17.80 9.95
C LEU A 252 -13.73 -18.98 10.62
N ASP A 253 -13.89 -20.10 9.91
CA ASP A 253 -14.25 -21.36 10.55
C ASP A 253 -13.16 -21.71 11.57
N GLU A 254 -13.47 -21.59 12.85
CA GLU A 254 -12.53 -21.89 13.96
C GLU A 254 -12.01 -23.34 13.89
N ALA A 255 -12.73 -24.24 13.22
CA ALA A 255 -12.38 -25.65 13.05
C ALA A 255 -11.16 -25.89 12.15
N LEU A 256 -10.73 -24.93 11.33
CA LEU A 256 -9.53 -25.04 10.49
C LEU A 256 -8.29 -24.39 11.14
N ALA A 257 -8.45 -23.67 12.25
CA ALA A 257 -7.35 -22.99 12.94
C ALA A 257 -6.57 -23.90 13.92
N THR A 258 -7.08 -25.11 14.19
CA THR A 258 -6.46 -26.10 15.10
C THR A 258 -5.77 -27.27 14.40
N ALA A 259 -5.87 -27.36 13.06
CA ALA A 259 -4.93 -28.19 12.32
C ALA A 259 -3.62 -27.42 12.28
N GLU A 260 -2.54 -27.99 12.83
CA GLU A 260 -1.19 -27.52 12.55
C GLU A 260 -1.08 -27.29 11.05
N GLU A 261 -0.99 -26.02 10.62
CA GLU A 261 -0.68 -25.69 9.23
C GLU A 261 0.68 -26.35 8.96
N THR A 262 0.64 -27.49 8.28
CA THR A 262 1.84 -28.16 7.83
C THR A 262 2.61 -27.14 6.98
N PRO A 263 3.89 -26.86 7.27
CA PRO A 263 4.68 -25.80 6.62
C PRO A 263 4.71 -25.88 5.08
N ASP A 264 4.32 -27.03 4.52
CA ASP A 264 4.33 -27.32 3.10
C ASP A 264 3.14 -26.69 2.33
N ALA A 265 1.94 -26.67 2.91
CA ALA A 265 0.76 -26.12 2.24
C ALA A 265 0.91 -24.60 2.00
N SER A 266 1.47 -23.87 2.96
CA SER A 266 1.73 -22.43 2.85
C SER A 266 2.81 -22.11 1.80
N ARG A 267 3.83 -22.98 1.66
CA ARG A 267 4.87 -22.84 0.63
C ARG A 267 4.34 -23.14 -0.77
N PHE A 268 3.47 -24.14 -0.91
CA PHE A 268 2.80 -24.46 -2.17
C PHE A 268 1.99 -23.28 -2.68
N ILE A 269 1.14 -22.69 -1.84
CA ILE A 269 0.28 -21.56 -2.22
C ILE A 269 1.12 -20.32 -2.56
N ARG A 270 2.13 -19.99 -1.76
CA ARG A 270 3.08 -18.90 -2.09
C ARG A 270 3.85 -19.16 -3.38
N GLY A 271 4.19 -20.41 -3.66
CA GLY A 271 4.82 -20.81 -4.91
C GLY A 271 3.91 -20.58 -6.12
N LEU A 272 2.63 -20.91 -5.98
CA LEU A 272 1.59 -20.68 -6.99
C LEU A 272 1.35 -19.18 -7.25
N GLU A 273 1.28 -18.37 -6.19
CA GLU A 273 1.15 -16.90 -6.28
C GLU A 273 2.33 -16.26 -7.03
N ASN A 274 3.55 -16.69 -6.72
CA ASN A 274 4.76 -16.25 -7.42
C ASN A 274 4.77 -16.66 -8.89
N LEU A 275 4.17 -17.81 -9.22
CA LEU A 275 4.03 -18.26 -10.60
C LEU A 275 2.98 -17.45 -11.36
N ALA A 276 1.86 -17.12 -10.71
CA ALA A 276 0.79 -16.29 -11.26
C ALA A 276 1.27 -14.85 -11.56
N LEU A 277 2.18 -14.31 -10.74
CA LEU A 277 2.83 -13.02 -10.97
C LEU A 277 3.72 -13.00 -12.22
N ARG A 278 4.18 -14.16 -12.69
CA ARG A 278 5.08 -14.31 -13.85
C ARG A 278 4.36 -14.55 -15.18
N LYS A 279 3.02 -14.41 -15.24
CA LYS A 279 2.13 -14.69 -16.40
C LYS A 279 2.88 -14.98 -17.72
N THR A 280 3.20 -16.24 -17.96
CA THR A 280 3.64 -16.70 -19.29
C THR A 280 2.40 -17.17 -20.05
N THR A 281 2.27 -16.73 -21.29
CA THR A 281 1.09 -16.95 -22.15
C THR A 281 0.87 -18.43 -22.51
N GLU A 282 1.78 -19.32 -22.14
CA GLU A 282 1.79 -20.74 -22.51
C GLU A 282 1.81 -21.69 -21.29
N GLY A 283 1.62 -21.19 -20.07
CA GLY A 283 1.69 -22.03 -18.85
C GLY A 283 3.10 -22.57 -18.58
N VAL A 284 4.13 -21.99 -19.21
CA VAL A 284 5.53 -22.40 -19.07
C VAL A 284 5.96 -22.19 -17.61
N GLY A 285 6.13 -23.31 -16.91
CA GLY A 285 6.52 -23.38 -15.50
C GLY A 285 5.47 -23.98 -14.57
N LEU A 286 4.18 -23.95 -14.93
CA LEU A 286 3.10 -24.46 -14.05
C LEU A 286 3.17 -25.98 -13.92
N ARG A 287 3.38 -26.68 -15.03
CA ARG A 287 3.55 -28.14 -15.02
C ARG A 287 4.73 -28.58 -14.14
N ALA A 288 5.88 -27.94 -14.31
CA ALA A 288 7.08 -28.25 -13.55
C ALA A 288 6.90 -27.94 -12.06
N PHE A 289 6.18 -26.86 -11.74
CA PHE A 289 5.81 -26.53 -10.37
C PHE A 289 4.89 -27.58 -9.73
N LEU A 290 3.81 -27.97 -10.43
CA LEU A 290 2.90 -29.01 -9.94
C LEU A 290 3.62 -30.35 -9.77
N GLN A 291 4.51 -30.73 -10.68
CA GLN A 291 5.33 -31.94 -10.57
C GLN A 291 6.27 -31.92 -9.37
N ALA A 292 6.83 -30.76 -9.03
CA ALA A 292 7.80 -30.65 -7.95
C ALA A 292 7.16 -30.55 -6.56
N ASN A 293 5.87 -30.23 -6.46
CA ASN A 293 5.24 -29.90 -5.17
C ASN A 293 3.93 -30.65 -4.87
N LEU A 294 3.37 -31.44 -5.79
CA LEU A 294 2.23 -32.31 -5.49
C LEU A 294 2.72 -33.68 -5.02
N ASP A 295 2.17 -34.16 -3.90
CA ASP A 295 2.41 -35.53 -3.43
C ASP A 295 1.58 -36.52 -4.25
N PRO A 296 2.19 -37.50 -4.94
CA PRO A 296 1.48 -38.52 -5.71
C PRO A 296 0.53 -39.41 -4.88
N GLN A 297 0.73 -39.48 -3.56
CA GLN A 297 -0.11 -40.27 -2.65
C GLN A 297 -1.32 -39.47 -2.13
N ASP A 298 -1.36 -38.16 -2.35
CA ASP A 298 -2.49 -37.33 -1.96
C ASP A 298 -3.69 -37.58 -2.91
N PRO A 299 -4.88 -37.94 -2.39
CA PRO A 299 -6.07 -38.19 -3.20
C PRO A 299 -6.55 -36.97 -4.02
N VAL A 300 -6.08 -35.76 -3.70
CA VAL A 300 -6.40 -34.52 -4.41
C VAL A 300 -5.48 -34.30 -5.62
N THR A 301 -4.27 -34.85 -5.62
CA THR A 301 -3.28 -34.69 -6.71
C THR A 301 -3.83 -35.06 -8.10
N PRO A 302 -4.54 -36.19 -8.29
CA PRO A 302 -5.14 -36.53 -9.59
C PRO A 302 -6.17 -35.49 -10.08
N ILE A 303 -6.91 -34.86 -9.15
CA ILE A 303 -7.93 -33.85 -9.49
C ILE A 303 -7.26 -32.57 -10.00
N ILE A 304 -6.18 -32.14 -9.34
CA ILE A 304 -5.39 -30.97 -9.76
C ILE A 304 -4.77 -31.18 -11.14
N TRP A 305 -4.25 -32.39 -11.42
CA TRP A 305 -3.71 -32.74 -12.74
C TRP A 305 -4.79 -32.71 -13.84
N ASN A 306 -5.98 -33.27 -13.58
CA ASN A 306 -7.09 -33.23 -14.54
C ASN A 306 -7.51 -31.79 -14.88
N LEU A 307 -7.58 -30.91 -13.89
CA LEU A 307 -7.89 -29.49 -14.09
C LEU A 307 -6.81 -28.79 -14.91
N TYR A 308 -5.54 -29.06 -14.62
CA TYR A 308 -4.43 -28.52 -15.41
C TYR A 308 -4.54 -28.94 -16.89
N GLU A 309 -4.81 -30.22 -17.16
CA GLU A 309 -4.97 -30.74 -18.53
C GLU A 309 -6.18 -30.10 -19.23
N GLU A 310 -7.32 -29.98 -18.54
CA GLU A 310 -8.53 -29.34 -19.08
C GLU A 310 -8.28 -27.88 -19.50
N VAL A 311 -7.54 -27.13 -18.68
CA VAL A 311 -7.19 -25.73 -18.98
C VAL A 311 -6.22 -25.65 -20.15
N MET A 312 -5.19 -26.49 -20.19
CA MET A 312 -4.20 -26.48 -21.28
C MET A 312 -4.82 -26.91 -22.62
N ASP A 313 -5.73 -27.87 -22.62
CA ASP A 313 -6.46 -28.30 -23.82
C ASP A 313 -7.38 -27.20 -24.37
N ARG A 314 -7.93 -26.35 -23.51
CA ARG A 314 -8.71 -25.17 -23.92
C ARG A 314 -7.83 -24.08 -24.52
N VAL A 315 -6.65 -23.86 -23.94
CA VAL A 315 -5.67 -22.88 -24.44
C VAL A 315 -5.10 -23.31 -25.79
N ALA A 316 -4.81 -24.61 -26.00
CA ALA A 316 -4.29 -25.14 -27.27
C ALA A 316 -5.31 -25.10 -28.43
N LYS A 317 -6.61 -24.95 -28.13
CA LYS A 317 -7.70 -24.87 -29.10
C LYS A 317 -8.16 -23.43 -29.40
N ALA A 318 -7.64 -22.44 -28.68
CA ALA A 318 -7.91 -21.01 -28.84
C ALA A 318 -6.84 -20.34 -29.71
#